data_AF-A0A7Z7W165-F1
#
_entry.id   AF-A0A7Z7W165-F1
#
_cell.length_a   1.000
_cell.length_b   1.000
_cell.length_c   1.000
_cell.angle_alpha   90.00
_cell.angle_beta   90.00
_cell.angle_gamma   90.00
#
_symmetry.space_group_name_H-M   'P 1'
#
loop_
_entity.id
_entity.type
_entity.pdbx_description
1 polymer ?
#
loop_
_entity_poly.entity_id
_entity_poly.type
_entity_poly.pdbx_seq_one_letter_code
_entity_poly.pdbx_strand_id
1 'polypeptide(L)'
;MSLKKKNAKISELFNEAPCDYHAVYKLSKFAINQYIKYCRWQNSVLEPTLSAMYQLQLTDHEVVHNYGYIFPEQIYIENHPIEWQLQVDLWLKNGKSKLVSDNLNYFKTEKVYCCSRK
;
A
#
# COMPACT_ATOMS: atom_id res chain seq x y z
N MET A 1 13.31 36.42 -12.06
CA MET A 1 12.17 35.50 -12.25
C MET A 1 11.46 35.35 -10.91
N SER A 2 10.36 36.07 -10.68
CA SER A 2 9.71 36.13 -9.35
C SER A 2 8.70 34.98 -9.22
N LEU A 3 8.98 34.02 -8.34
CA LEU A 3 8.07 32.93 -8.00
C LEU A 3 6.98 33.49 -7.08
N LYS A 4 5.81 33.78 -7.66
CA LYS A 4 4.62 34.14 -6.87
C LYS A 4 4.16 32.90 -6.09
N LYS A 5 4.32 32.93 -4.76
CA LYS A 5 3.78 31.94 -3.84
C LYS A 5 2.25 32.10 -3.83
N LYS A 6 1.52 31.16 -4.43
CA LYS A 6 0.06 31.09 -4.29
C LYS A 6 -0.24 30.34 -2.99
N ASN A 7 -0.93 31.00 -2.06
CA ASN A 7 -1.46 30.34 -0.86
C ASN A 7 -2.71 29.57 -1.28
N ALA A 8 -2.56 28.27 -1.55
CA ALA A 8 -3.70 27.38 -1.77
C ALA A 8 -4.37 27.09 -0.41
N LYS A 9 -5.69 27.21 -0.35
CA LYS A 9 -6.44 26.78 0.84
C LYS A 9 -6.46 25.25 0.86
N ILE A 10 -6.34 24.64 2.04
CA ILE A 10 -6.38 23.17 2.20
C ILE A 10 -7.63 22.57 1.55
N SER A 11 -8.77 23.26 1.64
CA SER A 11 -10.03 22.86 0.99
C SER A 11 -9.93 22.74 -0.54
N GLU A 12 -9.05 23.51 -1.19
CA GLU A 12 -8.87 23.49 -2.65
C GLU A 12 -8.06 22.29 -3.14
N LEU A 13 -7.30 21.63 -2.26
CA LEU A 13 -6.56 20.40 -2.59
C LEU A 13 -7.47 19.19 -2.73
N PHE A 14 -8.62 19.23 -2.06
CA PHE A 14 -9.61 18.15 -2.05
C PHE A 14 -10.83 18.46 -2.94
N ASN A 15 -10.84 19.61 -3.62
CA ASN A 15 -11.89 19.93 -4.58
C ASN A 15 -11.67 19.11 -5.85
N GLU A 16 -12.38 17.98 -5.87
CA GLU A 16 -12.72 17.07 -6.97
C GLU A 16 -12.26 17.54 -8.35
N ALA A 17 -11.11 17.02 -8.80
CA ALA A 17 -10.88 16.88 -10.22
C ALA A 17 -11.87 15.82 -10.75
N PRO A 18 -12.76 16.13 -11.70
CA PRO A 18 -13.66 15.15 -12.27
C PRO A 18 -12.86 14.31 -13.26
N CYS A 19 -12.18 13.27 -12.78
CA CYS A 19 -11.66 12.23 -13.65
C CYS A 19 -11.50 10.92 -12.89
N ASP A 20 -12.08 9.87 -13.47
CA ASP A 20 -12.17 8.49 -13.03
C ASP A 20 -10.79 7.80 -12.95
N TYR A 21 -9.90 8.33 -12.10
CA TYR A 21 -8.52 7.89 -11.90
C TYR A 21 -8.32 7.31 -10.49
N HIS A 22 -9.18 6.40 -10.04
CA HIS A 22 -8.78 5.46 -8.98
C HIS A 22 -8.00 4.29 -9.59
N ALA A 23 -6.95 4.60 -10.36
CA ALA A 23 -6.07 3.58 -10.90
C ALA A 23 -5.21 3.02 -9.76
N VAL A 24 -5.55 1.81 -9.30
CA VAL A 24 -4.70 1.05 -8.38
C VAL A 24 -3.50 0.54 -9.17
N TYR A 25 -2.29 0.93 -8.75
CA TYR A 25 -1.07 0.45 -9.36
C TYR A 25 -0.53 -0.75 -8.60
N LYS A 26 0.15 -1.67 -9.29
CA LYS A 26 0.88 -2.78 -8.65
C LYS A 26 2.36 -2.67 -8.95
N LEU A 27 3.18 -2.74 -7.91
CA LEU A 27 4.63 -2.82 -8.03
C LEU A 27 5.04 -4.04 -8.85
N SER A 28 6.11 -3.90 -9.63
CA SER A 28 6.64 -5.02 -10.38
C SER A 28 7.19 -6.09 -9.43
N LYS A 29 7.13 -7.36 -9.84
CA LYS A 29 7.72 -8.47 -9.07
C LYS A 29 9.19 -8.22 -8.73
N PHE A 30 9.93 -7.59 -9.65
CA PHE A 30 11.33 -7.22 -9.43
C PHE A 30 11.46 -6.19 -8.31
N ALA A 31 10.67 -5.10 -8.33
CA ALA A 31 10.71 -4.07 -7.30
C ALA A 31 10.38 -4.63 -5.91
N ILE A 32 9.35 -5.48 -5.81
CA ILE A 32 8.96 -6.14 -4.57
C ILE A 32 10.11 -7.02 -4.04
N ASN A 33 10.71 -7.85 -4.88
CA ASN A 33 11.82 -8.71 -4.48
C ASN A 33 13.06 -7.90 -4.05
N GLN A 34 13.37 -6.81 -4.74
CA GLN A 34 14.49 -5.93 -4.34
C GLN A 34 14.23 -5.27 -3.00
N TYR A 35 12.99 -4.83 -2.75
CA TYR A 35 12.60 -4.29 -1.45
C TYR A 35 12.76 -5.32 -0.32
N ILE A 36 12.23 -6.54 -0.49
CA ILE A 36 12.38 -7.61 0.52
C ILE A 36 13.85 -7.94 0.77
N LYS A 37 14.68 -7.98 -0.29
CA LYS A 37 16.13 -8.17 -0.15
C LYS A 37 16.78 -7.04 0.64
N TYR A 38 16.40 -5.80 0.38
CA TYR A 38 16.87 -4.65 1.13
C TYR A 38 16.50 -4.75 2.61
N CYS A 39 15.25 -5.10 2.94
CA CYS A 39 14.81 -5.35 4.31
C CYS A 39 15.68 -6.39 5.03
N ARG A 40 16.01 -7.51 4.37
CA ARG A 40 16.88 -8.55 4.93
C ARG A 40 18.30 -8.06 5.14
N TRP A 41 18.79 -7.24 4.22
CA TRP A 41 20.15 -6.73 4.29
C TRP A 41 20.36 -5.77 5.47
N GLN A 42 19.31 -5.06 5.91
CA GLN A 42 19.38 -4.24 7.13
C GLN A 42 19.71 -5.06 8.38
N ASN A 43 19.47 -6.38 8.35
CA ASN A 43 19.77 -7.33 9.43
C ASN A 43 19.32 -6.83 10.82
N SER A 44 18.20 -6.12 10.85
CA SER A 44 17.64 -5.50 12.04
C SER A 44 16.46 -6.34 12.53
N VAL A 45 16.46 -6.66 13.83
CA VAL A 45 15.32 -7.32 14.49
C VAL A 45 14.08 -6.40 14.49
N LEU A 46 14.28 -5.09 14.30
CA LEU A 46 13.22 -4.09 14.26
C LEU A 46 12.66 -3.88 12.86
N GLU A 47 13.10 -4.64 11.85
CA GLU A 47 12.58 -4.47 10.49
C GLU A 47 11.10 -4.92 10.43
N PRO A 48 10.16 -3.97 10.23
CA PRO A 48 8.75 -4.23 10.43
C PRO A 48 8.15 -5.14 9.34
N THR A 49 8.69 -5.10 8.12
CA THR A 49 8.19 -5.89 6.98
C THR A 49 8.40 -7.38 7.22
N LEU A 50 9.63 -7.80 7.50
CA LEU A 50 10.04 -9.18 7.73
C LEU A 50 9.42 -9.72 9.00
N SER A 51 9.35 -8.90 10.06
CA SER A 51 8.65 -9.26 11.29
C SER A 51 7.19 -9.62 11.01
N ALA A 52 6.48 -8.81 10.21
CA ALA A 52 5.11 -9.08 9.81
C ALA A 52 5.01 -10.32 8.89
N MET A 53 5.90 -10.46 7.89
CA MET A 53 5.95 -11.63 7.01
C MET A 53 6.08 -12.93 7.81
N TYR A 54 6.99 -12.97 8.80
CA TYR A 54 7.20 -14.17 9.62
C TYR A 54 6.01 -14.48 10.51
N GLN A 55 5.39 -13.48 11.14
CA GLN A 55 4.19 -13.68 11.97
C GLN A 55 2.96 -14.10 11.14
N LEU A 56 2.86 -13.62 9.91
CA LEU A 56 1.84 -14.05 8.95
C LEU A 56 2.15 -15.40 8.31
N GLN A 57 3.38 -15.91 8.45
CA GLN A 57 3.90 -17.14 7.82
C GLN A 57 3.89 -17.06 6.28
N LEU A 58 4.22 -15.89 5.73
CA LEU A 58 4.23 -15.64 4.29
C LEU A 58 5.60 -15.91 3.67
N THR A 59 5.56 -16.52 2.48
CA THR A 59 6.70 -16.65 1.59
C THR A 59 6.87 -15.42 0.70
N ASP A 60 8.07 -15.20 0.16
CA ASP A 60 8.34 -14.11 -0.81
C ASP A 60 7.39 -14.18 -2.01
N HIS A 61 7.07 -15.39 -2.47
CA HIS A 61 6.16 -15.61 -3.58
C HIS A 61 4.74 -15.11 -3.26
N GLU A 62 4.24 -15.41 -2.06
CA GLU A 62 2.93 -14.92 -1.60
C GLU A 62 2.95 -13.40 -1.43
N VAL A 63 4.05 -12.82 -0.92
CA VAL A 63 4.17 -11.36 -0.79
C VAL A 63 4.11 -10.68 -2.16
N VAL A 64 4.88 -11.20 -3.14
CA VAL A 64 4.88 -10.70 -4.51
C VAL A 64 3.51 -10.85 -5.19
N HIS A 65 2.77 -11.91 -4.88
CA HIS A 65 1.47 -12.17 -5.49
C HIS A 65 0.35 -11.33 -4.88
N ASN A 66 0.33 -11.17 -3.55
CA ASN A 66 -0.81 -10.60 -2.83
C ASN A 66 -0.64 -9.13 -2.43
N TYR A 67 0.59 -8.61 -2.42
CA TYR A 67 0.91 -7.28 -1.89
C TYR A 67 1.60 -6.39 -2.94
N GLY A 68 1.89 -5.15 -2.55
CA GLY A 68 2.57 -4.16 -3.38
C GLY A 68 1.62 -3.34 -4.25
N TYR A 69 0.36 -3.23 -3.83
CA TYR A 69 -0.61 -2.32 -4.45
C TYR A 69 -0.41 -0.90 -3.93
N ILE A 70 -0.43 0.09 -4.83
CA ILE A 70 -0.33 1.51 -4.53
C ILE A 70 -1.67 2.13 -4.87
N PHE A 71 -2.31 2.68 -3.86
CA PHE A 71 -3.59 3.36 -4.00
C PHE A 71 -3.36 4.88 -3.95
N PRO A 72 -4.14 5.68 -4.70
CA PRO A 72 -3.99 7.14 -4.72
C PRO A 72 -4.06 7.79 -3.33
N GLU A 73 -4.85 7.23 -2.42
CA GLU A 73 -5.04 7.74 -1.07
C GLU A 73 -3.81 7.50 -0.18
N GLN A 74 -2.88 6.63 -0.61
CA GLN A 74 -1.69 6.24 0.16
C GLN A 74 -0.50 7.15 -0.08
N ILE A 75 -0.64 8.19 -0.92
CA ILE A 75 0.42 9.20 -1.12
C ILE A 75 0.80 9.92 0.18
N TYR A 76 -0.03 9.82 1.23
CA TYR A 76 0.20 10.42 2.54
C TYR A 76 0.85 9.47 3.55
N ILE A 77 1.02 8.18 3.21
CA ILE A 77 1.65 7.19 4.09
C ILE A 77 3.15 7.14 3.77
N GLU A 78 3.99 7.43 4.76
CA GLU A 78 5.46 7.45 4.59
C GLU A 78 6.06 6.06 4.40
N ASN A 79 5.38 5.02 4.91
CA ASN A 79 5.86 3.64 4.87
C ASN A 79 5.74 3.02 3.47
N HIS A 80 6.63 2.06 3.18
CA HIS A 80 6.60 1.35 1.90
C HIS A 80 5.24 0.63 1.69
N PRO A 81 4.69 0.57 0.45
CA PRO A 81 3.39 -0.02 0.17
C PRO A 81 3.19 -1.44 0.73
N ILE A 82 4.25 -2.24 0.73
CA ILE A 82 4.22 -3.61 1.25
C ILE A 82 4.16 -3.63 2.77
N GLU A 83 4.89 -2.73 3.44
CA GLU A 83 5.03 -2.74 4.90
C GLU A 83 3.68 -2.48 5.57
N TRP A 84 3.00 -1.40 5.21
CA TRP A 84 1.73 -1.06 5.85
C TRP A 84 0.63 -2.08 5.52
N GLN A 85 0.64 -2.70 4.33
CA GLN A 85 -0.31 -3.77 3.99
C GLN A 85 -0.13 -5.00 4.88
N LEU A 86 1.12 -5.42 5.09
CA LEU A 86 1.42 -6.54 5.98
C LEU A 86 1.06 -6.22 7.44
N GLN A 87 1.27 -4.98 7.89
CA GLN A 87 0.86 -4.54 9.22
C GLN A 87 -0.66 -4.59 9.41
N VAL A 88 -1.42 -4.14 8.41
CA VAL A 88 -2.89 -4.22 8.42
C VAL A 88 -3.35 -5.68 8.53
N ASP A 89 -2.80 -6.57 7.71
CA ASP A 89 -3.14 -8.00 7.77
C ASP A 89 -2.78 -8.63 9.11
N LEU A 90 -1.66 -8.23 9.70
CA LEU A 90 -1.25 -8.69 11.01
C LEU A 90 -2.22 -8.21 12.11
N TRP A 91 -2.71 -6.96 12.02
CA TRP A 91 -3.73 -6.45 12.94
C TRP A 91 -5.07 -7.18 12.80
N LEU A 92 -5.46 -7.51 11.57
CA LEU A 92 -6.64 -8.31 11.28
C LEU A 92 -6.51 -9.72 11.89
N LYS A 93 -5.39 -10.40 11.65
CA LYS A 93 -5.12 -11.75 12.18
C LYS A 93 -5.14 -11.78 13.71
N ASN A 94 -4.62 -10.73 14.35
CA ASN A 94 -4.53 -10.64 15.80
C ASN A 94 -5.84 -10.17 16.48
N GLY A 95 -6.92 -9.98 15.73
CA GLY A 95 -8.23 -9.60 16.30
C GLY A 95 -8.25 -8.19 16.93
N LYS A 96 -7.24 -7.35 16.67
CA LYS A 96 -7.19 -5.96 17.14
C LYS A 96 -8.14 -5.02 16.39
N SER A 97 -9.02 -5.56 15.56
CA SER A 97 -9.53 -4.91 14.37
C SER A 97 -11.02 -4.61 14.35
N LYS A 98 -11.71 -4.45 15.49
CA LYS A 98 -13.13 -4.02 15.46
C LYS A 98 -13.35 -2.72 14.65
N LEU A 99 -12.35 -1.84 14.57
CA LEU A 99 -12.39 -0.60 13.77
C LEU A 99 -11.88 -0.78 12.32
N VAL A 100 -11.06 -1.80 12.06
CA VAL A 100 -10.37 -2.01 10.78
C VAL A 100 -11.16 -2.97 9.90
N SER A 101 -11.81 -3.99 10.45
CA SER A 101 -12.75 -4.86 9.72
C SER A 101 -13.95 -4.09 9.17
N ASP A 102 -14.44 -3.11 9.93
CA ASP A 102 -15.66 -2.36 9.61
C ASP A 102 -15.41 -1.32 8.50
N ASN A 103 -14.14 -0.93 8.29
CA ASN A 103 -13.72 -0.02 7.22
C ASN A 103 -12.99 -0.74 6.06
N LEU A 104 -12.66 -2.03 6.19
CA LEU A 104 -12.03 -2.86 5.15
C LEU A 104 -13.07 -3.68 4.38
N ASN A 105 -14.01 -3.00 3.72
CA ASN A 105 -14.61 -3.55 2.50
C ASN A 105 -13.61 -3.55 1.31
N TYR A 106 -12.39 -3.04 1.53
CA TYR A 106 -11.36 -2.76 0.53
C TYR A 106 -10.70 -3.99 -0.13
N PHE A 107 -10.55 -5.11 0.57
CA PHE A 107 -9.97 -6.34 -0.02
C PHE A 107 -11.03 -7.27 -0.63
N LYS A 108 -12.32 -6.94 -0.48
CA LYS A 108 -13.46 -7.74 -0.98
C LYS A 108 -13.89 -7.37 -2.40
N THR A 109 -13.21 -6.45 -3.08
CA THR A 109 -13.44 -6.20 -4.50
C THR A 109 -12.90 -7.37 -5.31
N GLU A 110 -13.73 -8.39 -5.42
CA GLU A 110 -13.72 -9.35 -6.50
C GLU A 110 -13.59 -8.61 -7.84
N LYS A 111 -12.68 -9.15 -8.67
CA LYS A 111 -12.48 -8.82 -10.08
C LYS A 111 -12.13 -7.35 -10.35
N VAL A 112 -10.83 -7.07 -10.23
CA VAL A 112 -10.20 -6.06 -11.08
C VAL A 112 -10.50 -6.45 -12.53
N TYR A 113 -11.43 -5.75 -13.16
CA TYR A 113 -11.58 -5.78 -14.61
C TYR A 113 -10.28 -5.23 -15.20
N CYS A 114 -9.40 -6.12 -15.64
CA CYS A 114 -8.34 -5.77 -16.58
C CYS A 114 -9.05 -5.11 -17.77
N CYS A 115 -8.85 -3.79 -17.92
CA CYS A 115 -9.27 -3.07 -19.11
C CYS A 115 -8.51 -3.69 -20.30
N SER A 116 -9.17 -4.59 -21.02
CA SER A 116 -8.68 -5.17 -22.25
C SER A 116 -8.49 -4.05 -23.27
N ARG A 117 -7.24 -3.69 -23.54
CA ARG A 117 -6.91 -2.92 -24.76
C ARG A 117 -7.38 -3.73 -25.96
N LYS A 118 -8.37 -3.21 -26.68
CA LYS A 118 -8.47 -3.37 -28.14
C LYS A 118 -7.84 -2.15 -28.79
#